data_AF-A0A8S2JA74-F1
#
_entry.id   AF-A0A8S2JA74-F1
#
_cell.length_a   1.000
_cell.length_b   1.000
_cell.length_c   1.000
_cell.angle_alpha   90.00
_cell.angle_beta   90.00
_cell.angle_gamma   90.00
#
_symmetry.space_group_name_H-M   'P 1'
#
loop_
_entity.id
_entity.type
_entity.pdbx_description
1 polymer ?
#
loop_
_entity_poly.entity_id
_entity_poly.type
_entity_poly.pdbx_seq_one_letter_code
_entity_poly.pdbx_strand_id
1 'polypeptide(L)'
;MYRGFKLNEFIDQCFGNARASCKGIQMPVHYGSTDLSFVTISSTLATQMPQAVGSAYAYKRAQNGLCVVCYFGEGAASEGDAHAALNFSATLEVPVLFFCRNNGYAISTTTVDQYRGDGIASRGPGYGMATIRVDGNDLFAVYNATKAARELALNEMRPVLIEAMTLRVGHHSTSDDSSAYRSVDEVRSRDKKDNPTLRLRKFMSQRGCWNEEKDEQWMKDSQKMVMEAFANCEKVKRAPIATMFENIFDKMEPHLQRQMKEMNEHVRQNHDHFPLSLYEQSST
;
A
#
# COMPACT_ATOMS: atom_id res chain seq x y z
N MET A 1 -2.45 -5.60 7.51
CA MET A 1 -2.85 -5.62 8.94
C MET A 1 -4.32 -5.99 9.12
N TYR A 2 -5.30 -5.14 8.74
CA TYR A 2 -6.73 -5.43 8.96
C TYR A 2 -7.20 -6.80 8.40
N ARG A 3 -6.69 -7.20 7.22
CA ARG A 3 -6.98 -8.50 6.59
C ARG A 3 -6.19 -9.69 7.16
N GLY A 4 -5.41 -9.51 8.23
CA GLY A 4 -4.61 -10.57 8.84
C GLY A 4 -3.20 -10.78 8.28
N PHE A 5 -2.69 -9.86 7.44
CA PHE A 5 -1.27 -9.88 7.04
C PHE A 5 -0.39 -9.75 8.28
N LYS A 6 0.46 -10.75 8.52
CA LYS A 6 1.15 -10.98 9.80
C LYS A 6 2.32 -10.03 9.96
N LEU A 7 2.69 -9.75 11.22
CA LEU A 7 3.85 -8.91 11.53
C LEU A 7 5.14 -9.46 10.91
N ASN A 8 5.35 -10.78 10.98
CA ASN A 8 6.51 -11.41 10.37
C ASN A 8 6.55 -11.16 8.86
N GLU A 9 5.42 -11.26 8.14
CA GLU A 9 5.39 -11.02 6.69
C GLU A 9 5.75 -9.57 6.33
N PHE A 10 5.31 -8.59 7.14
CA PHE A 10 5.73 -7.20 6.98
C PHE A 10 7.24 -7.03 7.16
N ILE A 11 7.79 -7.61 8.23
CA ILE A 11 9.20 -7.43 8.59
C ILE A 11 10.09 -8.22 7.63
N ASP A 12 9.74 -9.46 7.29
CA ASP A 12 10.45 -10.29 6.34
C ASP A 12 10.60 -9.58 4.98
N GLN A 13 9.53 -8.93 4.50
CA GLN A 13 9.58 -8.12 3.28
C GLN A 13 10.54 -6.93 3.40
N CYS A 14 10.51 -6.20 4.52
CA CYS A 14 11.40 -5.07 4.75
C CYS A 14 12.88 -5.49 4.89
N PHE A 15 13.15 -6.65 5.49
CA PHE A 15 14.50 -7.22 5.60
C PHE A 15 15.00 -7.82 4.27
N GLY A 16 14.08 -8.10 3.34
CA GLY A 16 14.38 -8.82 2.11
C GLY A 16 14.91 -10.23 2.37
N ASN A 17 14.43 -10.87 3.44
CA ASN A 17 14.91 -12.19 3.83
C ASN A 17 14.21 -13.32 3.05
N ALA A 18 14.65 -14.56 3.22
CA ALA A 18 14.18 -15.72 2.46
C ALA A 18 12.69 -16.06 2.67
N ARG A 19 12.08 -15.61 3.78
CA ARG A 19 10.66 -15.83 4.07
C ARG A 19 9.75 -14.81 3.41
N ALA A 20 10.30 -13.71 2.91
CA ALA A 20 9.51 -12.71 2.19
C ALA A 20 8.89 -13.33 0.94
N SER A 21 7.60 -13.08 0.70
CA SER A 21 6.90 -13.54 -0.52
C SER A 21 7.56 -13.03 -1.81
N CYS A 22 8.15 -11.85 -1.77
CA CYS A 22 8.90 -11.25 -2.88
C CYS A 22 10.38 -11.66 -2.93
N LYS A 23 10.84 -12.56 -2.04
CA LYS A 23 12.23 -13.04 -1.92
C LYS A 23 13.30 -11.93 -1.93
N GLY A 24 12.98 -10.76 -1.35
CA GLY A 24 13.90 -9.62 -1.28
C GLY A 24 14.19 -8.89 -2.60
N ILE A 25 13.42 -9.13 -3.66
CA ILE A 25 13.64 -8.50 -4.98
C ILE A 25 13.20 -7.03 -5.02
N GLN A 26 12.20 -6.65 -4.23
CA GLN A 26 11.68 -5.28 -4.18
C GLN A 26 12.17 -4.50 -2.96
N MET A 27 12.11 -3.17 -3.06
CA MET A 27 12.41 -2.28 -1.94
C MET A 27 11.50 -2.55 -0.73
N PRO A 28 11.93 -2.18 0.49
CA PRO A 28 11.05 -2.25 1.66
C PRO A 28 9.70 -1.54 1.43
N VAL A 29 8.66 -1.99 2.12
CA VAL A 29 7.28 -1.46 2.04
C VAL A 29 6.56 -1.79 0.72
N HIS A 30 7.11 -2.68 -0.11
CA HIS A 30 6.46 -3.21 -1.32
C HIS A 30 5.74 -4.52 -1.02
N TYR A 31 4.72 -4.45 -0.16
CA TYR A 31 3.98 -5.62 0.31
C TYR A 31 3.09 -6.22 -0.78
N GLY A 32 2.83 -7.52 -0.67
CA GLY A 32 2.00 -8.30 -1.58
C GLY A 32 1.51 -9.58 -0.91
N SER A 33 0.27 -10.00 -1.19
CA SER A 33 -0.30 -11.25 -0.68
C SER A 33 -1.42 -11.76 -1.59
N THR A 34 -1.20 -12.91 -2.22
CA THR A 34 -2.24 -13.61 -3.00
C THR A 34 -3.39 -14.06 -2.10
N ASP A 35 -3.08 -14.68 -0.95
CA ASP A 35 -4.05 -15.22 0.00
C ASP A 35 -5.02 -14.15 0.52
N LEU A 36 -4.54 -12.91 0.68
CA LEU A 36 -5.35 -11.79 1.17
C LEU A 36 -5.90 -10.90 0.06
N SER A 37 -5.77 -11.33 -1.21
CA SER A 37 -6.17 -10.56 -2.39
C SER A 37 -5.62 -9.13 -2.35
N PHE A 38 -4.32 -9.01 -2.10
CA PHE A 38 -3.57 -7.76 -2.06
C PHE A 38 -2.46 -7.82 -3.11
N VAL A 39 -2.70 -7.18 -4.24
CA VAL A 39 -1.73 -7.11 -5.35
C VAL A 39 -0.45 -6.45 -4.85
N THR A 40 0.68 -7.03 -5.23
CA THR A 40 1.99 -6.54 -4.83
C THR A 40 2.20 -5.10 -5.28
N ILE A 41 2.62 -4.24 -4.35
CA ILE A 41 2.92 -2.84 -4.64
C ILE A 41 4.13 -2.73 -5.57
N SER A 42 4.07 -1.76 -6.48
CA SER A 42 5.16 -1.29 -7.34
C SER A 42 5.41 0.20 -7.08
N SER A 43 6.61 0.68 -7.39
CA SER A 43 7.00 2.07 -7.08
C SER A 43 6.36 3.10 -8.01
N THR A 44 6.12 2.73 -9.27
CA THR A 44 5.62 3.66 -10.29
C THR A 44 4.18 4.06 -10.00
N LEU A 45 3.99 5.35 -9.71
CA LEU A 45 2.69 5.91 -9.31
C LEU A 45 1.61 5.67 -10.39
N ALA A 46 0.38 5.50 -9.91
CA ALA A 46 -0.85 5.34 -10.70
C ALA A 46 -0.94 4.13 -11.64
N THR A 47 0.15 3.43 -11.95
CA THR A 47 0.15 2.25 -12.85
C THR A 47 -0.82 1.16 -12.43
N GLN A 48 -1.09 1.03 -11.13
CA GLN A 48 -2.06 0.08 -10.59
C GLN A 48 -3.51 0.47 -10.87
N MET A 49 -3.80 1.74 -11.18
CA MET A 49 -5.16 2.22 -11.40
C MET A 49 -5.82 1.58 -12.64
N PRO A 50 -5.23 1.61 -13.85
CA PRO A 50 -5.81 0.93 -15.01
C PRO A 50 -5.80 -0.61 -14.85
N GLN A 51 -4.81 -1.17 -14.13
CA GLN A 51 -4.78 -2.61 -13.82
C GLN A 51 -5.95 -3.03 -12.92
N ALA A 52 -6.32 -2.20 -11.95
CA ALA A 52 -7.48 -2.41 -11.10
C ALA A 52 -8.79 -2.41 -11.89
N VAL A 53 -8.90 -1.54 -12.92
CA VAL A 53 -10.04 -1.53 -13.85
C VAL A 53 -10.11 -2.84 -14.64
N GLY A 54 -8.99 -3.33 -15.16
CA GLY A 54 -8.93 -4.63 -15.85
C GLY A 54 -9.36 -5.80 -14.95
N SER A 55 -8.91 -5.80 -13.70
CA SER A 55 -9.32 -6.80 -12.70
C SER A 55 -10.82 -6.73 -12.40
N ALA A 56 -11.37 -5.52 -12.24
CA ALA A 56 -12.80 -5.32 -12.00
C ALA A 56 -13.64 -5.74 -13.21
N TYR A 57 -13.15 -5.50 -14.44
CA TYR A 57 -13.78 -5.98 -15.67
C TYR A 57 -13.80 -7.50 -15.74
N ALA A 58 -12.72 -8.17 -15.32
CA ALA A 58 -12.69 -9.62 -15.22
C ALA A 58 -13.72 -10.15 -14.22
N TYR A 59 -13.86 -9.52 -13.05
CA TYR A 59 -14.88 -9.90 -12.05
C TYR A 59 -16.32 -9.66 -12.54
N LYS A 60 -16.57 -8.54 -13.23
CA LYS A 60 -17.85 -8.31 -13.92
C LYS A 60 -18.19 -9.47 -14.86
N ARG A 61 -17.24 -9.86 -15.73
CA ARG A 61 -17.43 -10.95 -16.69
C ARG A 61 -17.58 -12.31 -16.03
N ALA A 62 -16.88 -12.54 -14.92
CA ALA A 62 -16.98 -13.77 -14.15
C ALA A 62 -18.27 -13.86 -13.31
N GLN A 63 -19.03 -12.77 -13.16
CA GLN A 63 -20.29 -12.70 -12.41
C GLN A 63 -20.16 -13.21 -10.96
N ASN A 64 -19.00 -13.00 -10.33
CA ASN A 64 -18.69 -13.55 -9.01
C ASN A 64 -19.03 -12.62 -7.84
N GLY A 65 -19.66 -11.47 -8.10
CA GLY A 65 -20.06 -10.52 -7.07
C GLY A 65 -18.90 -9.84 -6.33
N LEU A 66 -17.70 -9.83 -6.92
CA LEU A 66 -16.52 -9.17 -6.37
C LEU A 66 -16.32 -7.76 -6.95
N CYS A 67 -15.78 -6.87 -6.13
CA CYS A 67 -15.35 -5.54 -6.54
C CYS A 67 -13.85 -5.37 -6.30
N VAL A 68 -13.24 -4.40 -6.98
CA VAL A 68 -11.84 -4.02 -6.76
C VAL A 68 -11.79 -2.68 -6.03
N VAL A 69 -10.87 -2.52 -5.08
CA VAL A 69 -10.55 -1.22 -4.49
C VAL A 69 -9.12 -0.84 -4.87
N CYS A 70 -8.94 0.38 -5.36
CA CYS A 70 -7.65 0.92 -5.78
C CYS A 70 -7.32 2.17 -4.96
N TYR A 71 -6.27 2.09 -4.13
CA TYR A 71 -5.79 3.20 -3.32
C TYR A 71 -4.70 3.99 -4.05
N PHE A 72 -4.73 5.31 -3.93
CA PHE A 72 -3.73 6.22 -4.49
C PHE A 72 -3.69 7.53 -3.69
N GLY A 73 -2.64 8.33 -3.87
CA GLY A 73 -2.54 9.68 -3.30
C GLY A 73 -2.99 10.75 -4.29
N GLU A 74 -3.24 11.97 -3.82
CA GLU A 74 -3.67 13.07 -4.69
C GLU A 74 -2.61 13.48 -5.72
N GLY A 75 -1.32 13.28 -5.42
CA GLY A 75 -0.23 13.45 -6.39
C GLY A 75 -0.27 12.41 -7.52
N ALA A 76 -0.51 11.14 -7.19
CA ALA A 76 -0.65 10.09 -8.19
C ALA A 76 -1.87 10.31 -9.11
N ALA A 77 -2.88 11.05 -8.63
CA ALA A 77 -4.04 11.40 -9.44
C ALA A 77 -3.72 12.38 -10.59
N SER A 78 -2.53 12.99 -10.61
CA SER A 78 -2.06 13.84 -11.70
C SER A 78 -1.41 13.06 -12.85
N GLU A 79 -1.14 11.77 -12.66
CA GLU A 79 -0.60 10.90 -13.72
C GLU A 79 -1.62 10.60 -14.82
N GLY A 80 -1.15 10.39 -16.04
CA GLY A 80 -2.00 10.02 -17.19
C GLY A 80 -2.77 8.71 -16.98
N ASP A 81 -2.16 7.75 -16.27
CA ASP A 81 -2.80 6.47 -15.93
C ASP A 81 -4.03 6.65 -15.04
N ALA A 82 -4.06 7.69 -14.19
CA ALA A 82 -5.25 8.00 -13.40
C ALA A 82 -6.41 8.41 -14.31
N HIS A 83 -6.17 9.28 -15.30
CA HIS A 83 -7.18 9.66 -16.29
C HIS A 83 -7.69 8.44 -17.08
N ALA A 84 -6.77 7.60 -17.58
CA ALA A 84 -7.12 6.40 -18.33
C ALA A 84 -8.00 5.46 -17.50
N ALA A 85 -7.64 5.22 -16.24
CA ALA A 85 -8.39 4.37 -15.34
C ALA A 85 -9.79 4.90 -15.02
N LEU A 86 -9.91 6.19 -14.67
CA LEU A 86 -11.21 6.79 -14.36
C LEU A 86 -12.15 6.71 -15.57
N ASN A 87 -11.66 7.06 -16.77
CA ASN A 87 -12.45 6.97 -17.99
C ASN A 87 -12.86 5.52 -18.34
N PHE A 88 -11.90 4.60 -18.41
CA PHE A 88 -12.20 3.20 -18.75
C PHE A 88 -13.14 2.55 -17.75
N SER A 89 -13.01 2.88 -16.46
CA SER A 89 -13.89 2.33 -15.44
C SER A 89 -15.35 2.69 -15.66
N ALA A 90 -15.61 3.93 -16.12
CA ALA A 90 -16.95 4.42 -16.37
C ALA A 90 -17.51 3.84 -17.67
N THR A 91 -16.75 3.89 -18.77
CA THR A 91 -17.21 3.40 -20.07
C THR A 91 -17.40 1.89 -20.11
N LEU A 92 -16.62 1.13 -19.33
CA LEU A 92 -16.74 -0.33 -19.23
C LEU A 92 -17.73 -0.76 -18.14
N GLU A 93 -18.23 0.18 -17.34
CA GLU A 93 -19.18 -0.04 -16.25
C GLU A 93 -18.69 -1.16 -15.31
N VAL A 94 -17.58 -0.94 -14.60
CA VAL A 94 -16.97 -1.99 -13.75
C VAL A 94 -17.10 -1.70 -12.25
N PRO A 95 -17.18 -2.74 -11.40
CA PRO A 95 -17.32 -2.59 -9.95
C PRO A 95 -15.98 -2.25 -9.29
N VAL A 96 -15.50 -1.01 -9.48
CA VAL A 96 -14.24 -0.52 -8.91
C VAL A 96 -14.45 0.70 -8.02
N LEU A 97 -13.78 0.69 -6.86
CA LEU A 97 -13.71 1.81 -5.93
C LEU A 97 -12.33 2.45 -6.04
N PHE A 98 -12.29 3.70 -6.47
CA PHE A 98 -11.10 4.54 -6.43
C PHE A 98 -11.05 5.27 -5.10
N PHE A 99 -10.04 4.98 -4.29
CA PHE A 99 -9.90 5.55 -2.95
C PHE A 99 -8.67 6.46 -2.91
N CYS A 100 -8.90 7.76 -3.10
CA CYS A 100 -7.88 8.79 -3.01
C CYS A 100 -7.63 9.17 -1.55
N ARG A 101 -6.38 9.08 -1.11
CA ARG A 101 -5.92 9.65 0.15
C ARG A 101 -5.31 11.01 -0.13
N ASN A 102 -6.10 12.06 0.03
CA ASN A 102 -5.62 13.42 -0.14
C ASN A 102 -5.04 13.92 1.17
N ASN A 103 -3.72 13.93 1.27
CA ASN A 103 -3.00 14.29 2.50
C ASN A 103 -2.37 15.69 2.47
N GLY A 104 -2.59 16.41 1.36
CA GLY A 104 -2.08 17.76 1.11
C GLY A 104 -0.71 17.85 0.43
N TYR A 105 0.04 16.74 0.26
CA TYR A 105 1.42 16.75 -0.22
C TYR A 105 1.83 15.53 -1.05
N ALA A 106 2.39 15.79 -2.23
CA ALA A 106 3.18 14.84 -3.00
C ALA A 106 4.68 15.11 -2.79
N ILE A 107 5.32 14.35 -1.88
CA ILE A 107 6.68 14.65 -1.38
C ILE A 107 6.71 16.06 -0.75
N SER A 108 7.26 17.05 -1.45
CA SER A 108 7.33 18.46 -1.09
C SER A 108 6.31 19.34 -1.81
N THR A 109 5.66 18.83 -2.86
CA THR A 109 4.70 19.59 -3.66
C THR A 109 3.36 19.66 -2.94
N THR A 110 2.90 20.88 -2.66
CA THR A 110 1.59 21.13 -2.05
C THR A 110 0.45 20.97 -3.06
N THR A 111 -0.79 20.85 -2.58
CA THR A 111 -1.95 20.71 -3.46
C THR A 111 -2.22 21.92 -4.37
N VAL A 112 -1.82 23.13 -3.97
CA VAL A 112 -2.00 24.34 -4.81
C VAL A 112 -1.15 24.33 -6.07
N ASP A 113 -0.02 23.61 -6.03
CA ASP A 113 0.86 23.36 -7.16
C ASP A 113 0.53 22.04 -7.87
N GLN A 114 -0.23 21.16 -7.22
CA GLN A 114 -0.67 19.88 -7.79
C GLN A 114 -1.89 20.03 -8.70
N TYR A 115 -2.86 20.86 -8.31
CA TYR A 115 -4.08 21.09 -9.09
C TYR A 115 -4.77 22.40 -8.73
N ARG A 116 -5.68 22.86 -9.60
CA ARG A 116 -6.51 24.07 -9.38
C ARG A 116 -8.01 23.80 -9.27
N GLY A 117 -8.44 22.57 -9.56
CA GLY A 117 -9.82 22.15 -9.29
C GLY A 117 -10.08 21.93 -7.81
N ASP A 118 -11.33 21.63 -7.47
CA ASP A 118 -11.72 21.30 -6.11
C ASP A 118 -11.33 19.84 -5.77
N GLY A 119 -10.04 19.64 -5.48
CA GLY A 119 -9.49 18.33 -5.11
C GLY A 119 -9.66 17.26 -6.19
N ILE A 120 -9.68 16.00 -5.75
CA ILE A 120 -9.85 14.84 -6.63
C ILE A 120 -11.33 14.48 -6.80
N ALA A 121 -12.15 14.67 -5.77
CA ALA A 121 -13.59 14.38 -5.83
C ALA A 121 -14.30 15.13 -6.98
N SER A 122 -13.95 16.40 -7.25
CA SER A 122 -14.57 17.15 -8.34
C SER A 122 -14.30 16.58 -9.74
N ARG A 123 -13.28 15.72 -9.90
CA ARG A 123 -12.94 15.10 -11.18
C ARG A 123 -13.89 13.96 -11.53
N GLY A 124 -14.37 13.21 -10.54
CA GLY A 124 -15.19 12.01 -10.73
C GLY A 124 -16.48 12.25 -11.54
N PRO A 125 -17.28 13.30 -11.25
CA PRO A 125 -18.47 13.62 -12.05
C PRO A 125 -18.18 13.88 -13.53
N GLY A 126 -16.99 14.40 -13.86
CA GLY A 126 -16.57 14.61 -15.25
C GLY A 126 -16.42 13.31 -16.06
N TYR A 127 -16.24 12.17 -15.39
CA TYR A 127 -16.24 10.83 -15.99
C TYR A 127 -17.57 10.09 -15.80
N GLY A 128 -18.59 10.74 -15.23
CA GLY A 128 -19.87 10.09 -14.91
C GLY A 128 -19.85 9.18 -13.67
N MET A 129 -18.84 9.31 -12.80
CA MET A 129 -18.70 8.48 -11.61
C MET A 129 -19.52 9.01 -10.43
N ALA A 130 -20.07 8.10 -9.61
CA ALA A 130 -20.53 8.48 -8.29
C ALA A 130 -19.31 8.88 -7.44
N THR A 131 -19.40 9.99 -6.71
CA THR A 131 -18.24 10.55 -6.03
C THR A 131 -18.61 11.11 -4.67
N ILE A 132 -17.74 10.90 -3.67
CA ILE A 132 -17.90 11.43 -2.32
C ILE A 132 -16.56 11.87 -1.75
N ARG A 133 -16.55 13.00 -1.03
CA ARG A 133 -15.44 13.42 -0.19
C ARG A 133 -15.80 13.14 1.27
N VAL A 134 -14.85 12.59 2.03
CA VAL A 134 -15.03 12.25 3.44
C VAL A 134 -13.90 12.80 4.29
N ASP A 135 -14.19 13.00 5.58
CA ASP A 135 -13.18 13.16 6.61
C ASP A 135 -12.42 11.83 6.78
N GLY A 136 -11.15 11.81 6.34
CA GLY A 136 -10.30 10.62 6.40
C GLY A 136 -9.76 10.32 7.79
N ASN A 137 -9.89 11.25 8.74
CA ASN A 137 -9.55 11.04 10.15
C ASN A 137 -10.77 10.52 10.96
N ASP A 138 -11.94 10.40 10.33
CA ASP A 138 -13.11 9.76 10.89
C ASP A 138 -13.26 8.31 10.39
N LEU A 139 -12.96 7.34 11.26
CA LEU A 139 -13.07 5.92 10.92
C LEU A 139 -14.48 5.53 10.45
N PHE A 140 -15.52 6.08 11.07
CA PHE A 140 -16.91 5.73 10.76
C PHE A 140 -17.36 6.37 9.46
N ALA A 141 -16.94 7.60 9.16
CA ALA A 141 -17.21 8.23 7.87
C ALA A 141 -16.57 7.44 6.72
N VAL A 142 -15.29 7.07 6.87
CA VAL A 142 -14.57 6.25 5.89
C VAL A 142 -15.26 4.88 5.72
N TYR A 143 -15.61 4.22 6.83
CA TYR A 143 -16.30 2.92 6.79
C TYR A 143 -17.65 3.02 6.07
N ASN A 144 -18.50 3.97 6.44
CA ASN A 144 -19.83 4.15 5.86
C ASN A 144 -19.76 4.46 4.36
N ALA A 145 -18.88 5.39 3.95
CA ALA A 145 -18.70 5.73 2.55
C ALA A 145 -18.16 4.55 1.73
N THR A 146 -17.18 3.81 2.28
CA THR A 146 -16.63 2.62 1.60
C THR A 146 -17.69 1.52 1.46
N LYS A 147 -18.50 1.30 2.51
CA LYS A 147 -19.57 0.31 2.49
C LYS A 147 -20.63 0.65 1.44
N ALA A 148 -21.13 1.90 1.45
CA ALA A 148 -22.11 2.37 0.47
C ALA A 148 -21.55 2.36 -0.95
N ALA A 149 -20.30 2.77 -1.14
CA ALA A 149 -19.63 2.73 -2.44
C ALA A 149 -19.49 1.30 -2.97
N ARG A 150 -19.20 0.32 -2.11
CA ARG A 150 -19.14 -1.10 -2.48
C ARG A 150 -20.51 -1.60 -2.93
N GLU A 151 -21.56 -1.28 -2.18
CA GLU A 151 -22.93 -1.67 -2.53
C GLU A 151 -23.35 -1.06 -3.87
N LEU A 152 -23.10 0.25 -4.08
CA LEU A 152 -23.38 0.92 -5.35
C LEU A 152 -22.60 0.31 -6.52
N ALA A 153 -21.29 0.10 -6.36
CA ALA A 153 -20.44 -0.42 -7.42
C ALA A 153 -20.85 -1.82 -7.89
N LEU A 154 -21.31 -2.67 -6.96
CA LEU A 154 -21.78 -4.02 -7.27
C LEU A 154 -23.19 -4.04 -7.86
N ASN A 155 -24.10 -3.21 -7.34
CA ASN A 155 -25.51 -3.21 -7.76
C ASN A 155 -25.73 -2.47 -9.08
N GLU A 156 -25.01 -1.37 -9.30
CA GLU A 156 -25.17 -0.50 -10.48
C GLU A 156 -24.08 -0.72 -11.54
N MET A 157 -23.10 -1.60 -11.28
CA MET A 157 -21.93 -1.78 -12.14
C MET A 157 -21.23 -0.44 -12.46
N ARG A 158 -21.21 0.45 -11.48
CA ARG A 158 -20.73 1.83 -11.65
C ARG A 158 -19.51 2.09 -10.78
N PRO A 159 -18.43 2.67 -11.33
CA PRO A 159 -17.28 3.01 -10.51
C PRO A 159 -17.59 4.13 -9.52
N VAL A 160 -16.94 4.08 -8.35
CA VAL A 160 -17.11 5.09 -7.30
C VAL A 160 -15.76 5.71 -6.93
N LEU A 161 -15.71 7.04 -6.84
CA LEU A 161 -14.54 7.77 -6.34
C LEU A 161 -14.79 8.25 -4.90
N ILE A 162 -13.90 7.87 -3.99
CA ILE A 162 -13.88 8.36 -2.61
C ILE A 162 -12.61 9.19 -2.43
N GLU A 163 -12.76 10.45 -2.02
CA GLU A 163 -11.64 11.29 -1.59
C GLU A 163 -11.66 11.42 -0.07
N ALA A 164 -10.72 10.75 0.60
CA ALA A 164 -10.52 10.87 2.03
C ALA A 164 -9.51 11.97 2.33
N MET A 165 -9.97 13.05 2.96
CA MET A 165 -9.13 14.17 3.38
C MET A 165 -8.40 13.82 4.67
N THR A 166 -7.08 13.92 4.69
CA THR A 166 -6.27 13.65 5.88
C THR A 166 -5.01 14.53 5.89
N LEU A 167 -4.09 14.27 6.81
CA LEU A 167 -2.82 14.96 6.92
C LEU A 167 -1.68 13.94 6.97
N ARG A 168 -0.64 14.15 6.17
CA ARG A 168 0.58 13.35 6.29
C ARG A 168 1.35 13.80 7.54
N VAL A 169 1.21 13.11 8.67
CA VAL A 169 1.87 13.51 9.92
C VAL A 169 3.39 13.31 9.86
N GLY A 170 3.84 12.12 9.42
CA GLY A 170 5.26 11.82 9.23
C GLY A 170 5.87 12.45 7.98
N HIS A 171 7.19 12.30 7.80
CA HIS A 171 7.88 12.61 6.55
C HIS A 171 7.31 11.80 5.37
N HIS A 172 7.66 12.15 4.14
CA HIS A 172 7.27 11.38 2.97
C HIS A 172 7.81 9.95 3.00
N SER A 173 9.10 9.82 3.37
CA SER A 173 9.83 8.56 3.51
C SER A 173 11.03 8.76 4.43
N THR A 174 11.82 7.72 4.67
CA THR A 174 13.11 7.82 5.38
C THR A 174 14.17 8.61 4.61
N SER A 175 13.92 8.91 3.33
CA SER A 175 14.79 9.73 2.48
C SER A 175 14.35 11.19 2.38
N ASP A 176 13.33 11.58 3.14
CA ASP A 176 12.74 12.92 3.11
C ASP A 176 12.82 13.58 4.49
N ASP A 177 13.16 14.86 4.50
CA ASP A 177 12.98 15.74 5.66
C ASP A 177 11.95 16.80 5.33
N SER A 178 10.73 16.54 5.78
CA SER A 178 9.62 17.47 5.57
C SER A 178 9.77 18.84 6.24
N SER A 179 10.63 18.96 7.26
CA SER A 179 10.83 20.25 7.94
C SER A 179 11.40 21.31 7.00
N ALA A 180 12.01 20.90 5.89
CA ALA A 180 12.51 21.78 4.84
C ALA A 180 11.41 22.53 4.07
N TYR A 181 10.16 22.06 4.08
CA TYR A 181 9.08 22.64 3.27
C TYR A 181 7.71 22.72 3.97
N ARG A 182 7.59 22.32 5.24
CA ARG A 182 6.37 22.53 6.03
C ARG A 182 6.67 22.83 7.50
N SER A 183 5.75 23.55 8.13
CA SER A 183 5.84 23.83 9.56
C SER A 183 5.62 22.58 10.41
N VAL A 184 6.64 22.18 11.18
CA VAL A 184 6.57 21.07 12.13
C VAL A 184 5.53 21.34 13.22
N ASP A 185 5.45 22.59 13.70
CA ASP A 185 4.51 22.98 14.75
C ASP A 185 3.07 22.95 14.28
N GLU A 186 2.82 23.35 13.02
CA GLU A 186 1.50 23.25 12.43
C GLU A 186 1.03 21.78 12.33
N VAL A 187 1.90 20.90 11.82
CA VAL A 187 1.58 19.47 11.70
C VAL A 187 1.33 18.85 13.08
N ARG A 188 2.18 19.11 14.07
CA ARG A 188 2.00 18.63 15.45
C ARG A 188 0.72 19.14 16.08
N SER A 189 0.40 20.42 15.87
CA SER A 189 -0.83 21.04 16.37
C SER A 189 -2.08 20.40 15.77
N ARG A 190 -2.06 20.14 14.45
CA ARG A 190 -3.16 19.44 13.76
C ARG A 190 -3.29 17.99 14.20
N ASP A 191 -2.19 17.24 14.27
CA ASP A 191 -2.20 15.83 14.71
C ASP A 191 -2.75 15.68 16.13
N LYS A 192 -2.35 16.54 17.07
CA LYS A 192 -2.92 16.53 18.44
C LYS A 192 -4.43 16.77 18.49
N LYS A 193 -4.98 17.50 17.52
CA LYS A 193 -6.40 17.87 17.47
C LYS A 193 -7.25 16.89 16.67
N ASP A 194 -6.69 16.36 15.59
CA ASP A 194 -7.42 15.61 14.56
C ASP A 194 -6.65 14.35 14.12
N ASN A 195 -6.32 13.50 15.10
CA ASN A 195 -5.74 12.18 14.85
C ASN A 195 -6.83 11.10 14.89
N PRO A 196 -6.90 10.20 13.89
CA PRO A 196 -7.94 9.17 13.80
C PRO A 196 -7.95 8.22 15.01
N THR A 197 -6.77 7.86 15.53
CA THR A 197 -6.64 6.98 16.70
C THR A 197 -7.15 7.66 17.96
N LEU A 198 -6.81 8.94 18.16
CA LEU A 198 -7.30 9.71 19.32
C LEU A 198 -8.82 9.93 19.27
N ARG A 199 -9.37 10.22 18.08
CA ARG A 199 -10.82 10.36 17.87
C ARG A 199 -11.54 9.06 18.18
N LEU A 200 -11.04 7.93 17.68
CA LEU A 200 -11.62 6.62 17.96
C LEU A 200 -11.51 6.25 19.44
N ARG A 201 -10.35 6.45 20.08
CA ARG A 201 -10.15 6.22 21.51
C ARG A 201 -11.18 7.00 22.32
N LYS A 202 -11.36 8.29 22.05
CA LYS A 202 -12.35 9.13 22.73
C LYS A 202 -13.77 8.59 22.57
N PHE A 203 -14.16 8.23 21.34
CA PHE A 203 -15.48 7.63 21.08
C PHE A 203 -15.68 6.32 21.87
N MET A 204 -14.70 5.42 21.84
CA MET A 204 -14.77 4.13 22.53
C MET A 204 -14.81 4.29 24.06
N SER A 205 -14.08 5.26 24.61
CA SER A 205 -14.14 5.59 26.04
C SER A 205 -15.49 6.16 26.46
N GLN A 206 -16.09 7.03 25.64
CA GLN A 206 -17.46 7.53 25.89
C GLN A 206 -18.52 6.42 25.83
N ARG A 207 -18.27 5.36 25.05
CA ARG A 207 -19.13 4.16 24.98
C ARG A 207 -18.84 3.14 26.08
N GLY A 208 -17.86 3.39 26.95
CA GLY A 208 -17.48 2.48 28.04
C GLY A 208 -16.77 1.20 27.58
N CYS A 209 -16.39 1.07 26.30
CA CYS A 209 -15.71 -0.12 25.79
C CYS A 209 -14.17 -0.02 25.85
N TRP A 210 -13.63 1.19 26.07
CA TRP A 210 -12.18 1.46 26.19
C TRP A 210 -11.85 2.33 27.40
N ASN A 211 -10.72 2.08 28.05
CA ASN A 211 -10.25 2.83 29.23
C ASN A 211 -8.72 2.88 29.24
N GLU A 212 -8.14 3.61 30.20
CA GLU A 212 -6.67 3.79 30.29
C GLU A 212 -5.94 2.46 30.48
N GLU A 213 -6.46 1.58 31.35
CA GLU A 213 -5.86 0.28 31.64
C GLU A 213 -5.74 -0.59 30.38
N LYS A 214 -6.80 -0.65 29.57
CA LYS A 214 -6.78 -1.36 28.27
C LYS A 214 -5.81 -0.71 27.28
N ASP A 215 -5.73 0.62 27.26
CA ASP A 215 -4.82 1.36 26.38
C ASP A 215 -3.36 1.04 26.71
N GLU A 216 -2.98 1.15 27.99
CA GLU A 216 -1.64 0.83 28.47
C GLU A 216 -1.27 -0.64 28.23
N GLN A 217 -2.19 -1.56 28.51
CA GLN A 217 -1.98 -2.98 28.29
C GLN A 217 -1.81 -3.30 26.80
N TRP A 218 -2.69 -2.76 25.95
CA TRP A 218 -2.62 -2.94 24.50
C TRP A 218 -1.32 -2.38 23.91
N MET A 219 -0.83 -1.24 24.40
CA MET A 219 0.44 -0.66 23.98
C MET A 219 1.62 -1.57 24.34
N LYS A 220 1.66 -2.10 25.57
CA LYS A 220 2.70 -3.05 26.02
C LYS A 220 2.68 -4.33 25.18
N ASP A 221 1.50 -4.90 24.97
CA ASP A 221 1.33 -6.14 24.21
C ASP A 221 1.70 -5.94 22.73
N SER A 222 1.27 -4.83 22.13
CA SER A 222 1.59 -4.49 20.75
C SER A 222 3.09 -4.29 20.55
N GLN A 223 3.75 -3.57 21.46
CA GLN A 223 5.20 -3.38 21.41
C GLN A 223 5.92 -4.73 21.53
N LYS A 224 5.51 -5.58 22.48
CA LYS A 224 6.07 -6.92 22.64
C LYS A 224 5.91 -7.76 21.36
N MET A 225 4.71 -7.81 20.79
CA MET A 225 4.45 -8.55 19.54
C MET A 225 5.34 -8.08 18.38
N VAL A 226 5.52 -6.76 18.22
CA VAL A 226 6.37 -6.20 17.16
C VAL A 226 7.84 -6.53 17.40
N MET A 227 8.33 -6.39 18.64
CA MET A 227 9.73 -6.67 18.98
C MET A 227 10.07 -8.16 18.85
N GLU A 228 9.15 -9.05 19.23
CA GLU A 228 9.31 -10.50 19.04
C GLU A 228 9.36 -10.85 17.55
N ALA A 229 8.45 -10.29 16.75
CA ALA A 229 8.47 -10.47 15.30
C ALA A 229 9.79 -9.97 14.69
N PHE A 230 10.25 -8.78 15.09
CA PHE A 230 11.50 -8.20 14.62
C PHE A 230 12.70 -9.09 14.94
N ALA A 231 12.86 -9.50 16.20
CA ALA A 231 13.97 -10.35 16.64
C ALA A 231 13.95 -11.74 15.97
N ASN A 232 12.79 -12.24 15.57
CA ASN A 232 12.65 -13.50 14.85
C ASN A 232 13.04 -13.35 13.37
N CYS A 233 12.63 -12.26 12.73
CA CYS A 233 12.89 -11.99 11.31
C CYS A 233 14.33 -11.55 11.04
N GLU A 234 14.97 -10.84 11.98
CA GLU A 234 16.36 -10.38 11.87
C GLU A 234 17.36 -11.54 11.74
N LYS A 235 17.05 -12.70 12.35
CA LYS A 235 17.89 -13.90 12.31
C LYS A 235 17.77 -14.68 11.00
N VAL A 236 16.79 -14.33 10.15
CA VAL A 236 16.52 -15.04 8.91
C VAL A 236 17.47 -14.52 7.83
N LYS A 237 18.16 -15.45 7.18
CA LYS A 237 19.04 -15.13 6.06
C LYS A 237 18.25 -14.68 4.84
N ARG A 238 18.92 -14.01 3.91
CA ARG A 238 18.39 -13.68 2.59
C ARG A 238 18.23 -14.94 1.76
N ALA A 239 17.27 -14.91 0.82
CA ALA A 239 17.11 -15.98 -0.17
C ALA A 239 18.43 -16.20 -0.92
N PRO A 240 18.72 -17.40 -1.46
CA PRO A 240 19.95 -17.65 -2.21
C PRO A 240 20.17 -16.62 -3.32
N ILE A 241 21.43 -16.25 -3.60
CA ILE A 241 21.76 -15.22 -4.61
C ILE A 241 21.17 -15.58 -5.99
N ALA A 242 21.14 -16.88 -6.32
CA ALA A 242 20.56 -17.39 -7.56
C ALA A 242 19.08 -17.03 -7.76
N THR A 243 18.36 -16.71 -6.69
CA THR A 243 16.95 -16.31 -6.74
C THR A 243 16.72 -15.05 -7.58
N MET A 244 17.73 -14.20 -7.81
CA MET A 244 17.59 -13.05 -8.73
C MET A 244 17.29 -13.44 -10.19
N PHE A 245 17.54 -14.70 -10.57
CA PHE A 245 17.22 -15.23 -11.90
C PHE A 245 15.86 -15.95 -11.95
N GLU A 246 15.25 -16.21 -10.79
CA GLU A 246 13.94 -16.88 -10.70
C GLU A 246 12.80 -15.90 -11.00
N ASN A 247 11.66 -16.43 -11.48
CA ASN A 247 10.42 -15.68 -11.69
C ASN A 247 10.51 -14.46 -12.64
N ILE A 248 11.59 -14.34 -13.42
CA ILE A 248 11.66 -13.40 -14.55
C ILE A 248 10.64 -13.82 -15.63
N PHE A 249 10.56 -15.13 -15.87
CA PHE A 249 9.55 -15.79 -16.69
C PHE A 249 8.99 -17.00 -15.91
N ASP A 250 7.89 -17.59 -16.40
CA ASP A 250 7.34 -18.84 -15.84
C ASP A 250 8.37 -19.99 -15.86
N LYS A 251 9.19 -20.06 -16.91
CA LYS A 251 10.31 -20.99 -17.03
C LYS A 251 11.59 -20.22 -17.31
N MET A 252 12.67 -20.58 -16.63
CA MET A 252 13.97 -19.94 -16.82
C MET A 252 14.51 -20.24 -18.23
N GLU A 253 14.65 -19.19 -19.03
CA GLU A 253 15.16 -19.28 -20.39
C GLU A 253 16.65 -19.70 -20.46
N PRO A 254 17.11 -20.33 -21.56
CA PRO A 254 18.49 -20.81 -21.65
C PRO A 254 19.57 -19.74 -21.45
N HIS A 255 19.30 -18.49 -21.82
CA HIS A 255 20.24 -17.39 -21.60
C HIS A 255 20.36 -17.00 -20.12
N LEU A 256 19.25 -17.04 -19.37
CA LEU A 256 19.24 -16.82 -17.92
C LEU A 256 19.93 -17.96 -17.18
N GLN A 257 19.75 -19.21 -17.63
CA GLN A 257 20.47 -20.35 -17.07
C GLN A 257 21.99 -20.21 -17.23
N ARG A 258 22.46 -19.74 -18.42
CA ARG A 258 23.88 -19.44 -18.64
C ARG A 258 24.39 -18.34 -17.72
N GLN A 259 23.68 -17.22 -17.63
CA GLN A 259 24.04 -16.11 -16.73
C GLN A 259 24.08 -16.54 -15.26
N MET A 260 23.11 -17.36 -14.82
CA MET A 260 23.10 -17.90 -13.46
C MET A 260 24.32 -18.80 -13.21
N LYS A 261 24.71 -19.63 -14.18
CA LYS A 261 25.92 -20.47 -14.09
C LYS A 261 27.20 -19.62 -14.03
N GLU A 262 27.30 -18.60 -14.88
CA GLU A 262 28.41 -17.65 -14.88
C GLU A 262 28.52 -16.89 -13.55
N MET A 263 27.39 -16.45 -13.00
CA MET A 263 27.32 -15.80 -11.69
C MET A 263 27.76 -16.75 -10.57
N ASN A 264 27.24 -17.98 -10.53
CA ASN A 264 27.63 -18.96 -9.52
C ASN A 264 29.14 -19.24 -9.56
N GLU A 265 29.72 -19.38 -10.75
CA GLU A 265 31.16 -19.58 -10.91
C GLU A 265 31.96 -18.36 -10.45
N HIS A 266 31.51 -17.15 -10.79
CA HIS A 266 32.14 -15.91 -10.35
C HIS A 266 32.13 -15.76 -8.83
N VAL A 267 30.97 -16.00 -8.19
CA VAL A 267 30.82 -15.95 -6.73
C VAL A 267 31.69 -17.02 -6.06
N ARG A 268 31.78 -18.23 -6.63
CA ARG A 268 32.63 -19.30 -6.11
C ARG A 268 34.11 -18.93 -6.16
N GLN A 269 34.59 -18.36 -7.27
CA GLN A 269 35.98 -17.95 -7.44
C GLN A 269 36.36 -16.74 -6.57
N ASN A 270 35.41 -15.85 -6.30
CA ASN A 270 35.63 -14.57 -5.62
C ASN A 270 34.91 -14.48 -4.26
N HIS A 271 34.67 -15.62 -3.61
CA HIS A 271 33.76 -15.73 -2.46
C HIS A 271 34.07 -14.77 -1.30
N ASP A 272 35.35 -14.47 -1.05
CA ASP A 272 35.80 -13.53 -0.02
C ASP A 272 35.35 -12.08 -0.25
N HIS A 273 34.96 -11.74 -1.48
CA HIS A 273 34.48 -10.41 -1.85
C HIS A 273 32.94 -10.26 -1.75
N PHE A 274 32.22 -11.34 -1.41
CA PHE A 274 30.77 -11.34 -1.31
C PHE A 274 30.31 -11.61 0.13
N PRO A 275 29.22 -10.96 0.59
CA PRO A 275 28.69 -11.16 1.95
C PRO A 275 27.86 -12.45 2.06
N LEU A 276 28.44 -13.60 1.69
CA LEU A 276 27.74 -14.89 1.54
C LEU A 276 27.16 -15.41 2.85
N SER A 277 27.68 -14.99 4.00
CA SER A 277 27.15 -15.37 5.32
C SER A 277 25.70 -14.92 5.54
N LEU A 278 25.27 -13.84 4.86
CA LEU A 278 23.93 -13.27 4.93
C LEU A 278 22.89 -14.05 4.12
N TYR A 279 23.31 -14.94 3.22
CA TYR A 279 22.44 -15.64 2.28
C TYR A 279 22.30 -17.12 2.65
N GLU A 280 21.13 -17.68 2.38
CA GLU A 280 20.95 -19.14 2.37
C GLU A 280 21.81 -19.76 1.26
N GLN A 281 22.26 -21.00 1.48
CA GLN A 281 22.96 -21.74 0.43
C GLN A 281 21.95 -22.25 -0.59
N SER A 282 22.25 -22.13 -1.87
CA SER A 282 21.45 -22.75 -2.93
C SER A 282 21.40 -24.26 -2.70
N SER A 283 20.20 -24.84 -2.66
CA SER A 283 20.05 -26.29 -2.77
C SER A 283 20.61 -26.72 -4.11
N THR A 284 21.71 -27.46 -4.08
CA THR A 284 22.40 -28.05 -5.25
C THR A 284 21.47 -28.88 -6.11
#